data_AF-A0A2M7CPN9-F1
#
_entry.id   AF-A0A2M7CPN9-F1
#
_cell.length_a   1.000
_cell.length_b   1.000
_cell.length_c   1.000
_cell.angle_alpha   90.00
_cell.angle_beta   90.00
_cell.angle_gamma   90.00
#
_symmetry.space_group_name_H-M   'P 1'
#
loop_
_entity.id
_entity.type
_entity.pdbx_description
1 polymer ?
#
loop_
_entity_poly.entity_id
_entity_poly.type
_entity_poly.pdbx_seq_one_letter_code
_entity_poly.pdbx_strand_id
1 'polypeptide(L)'
;NLALLTDPRHKPALSEVEGSLDTRLDDGVEQTFFCRDRSEVEGRRGDLVSLIPWGGEVRGVRTQGLRWQLSDEVLLPHKTRGISNEMTGEVANIQIQSGLLLIVHRRLITNH
;
A
#
# COMPACT_ATOMS: atom_id res chain seq x y z
N ASN A 1 10.38 19.37 2.05
CA ASN A 1 8.99 19.79 2.28
C ASN A 1 8.14 18.53 2.41
N LEU A 2 7.91 18.09 3.65
CA LEU A 2 7.07 16.93 3.95
C LEU A 2 5.62 17.41 4.07
N ALA A 3 4.77 17.11 3.08
CA ALA A 3 3.36 17.44 3.13
C ALA A 3 2.59 16.19 3.61
N LEU A 4 2.02 16.25 4.82
CA LEU A 4 1.00 15.31 5.28
C LEU A 4 -0.29 15.61 4.51
N LEU A 5 -0.54 14.89 3.42
CA LEU A 5 -1.85 14.85 2.78
C LEU A 5 -2.67 13.75 3.47
N THR A 6 -3.72 14.15 4.18
CA THR A 6 -4.79 13.24 4.61
C THR A 6 -5.84 13.20 3.50
N ASP A 7 -6.16 12.02 2.94
CA ASP A 7 -7.19 11.87 1.90
C ASP A 7 -8.58 12.08 2.53
N PRO A 8 -9.39 13.04 2.04
CA PRO A 8 -10.70 13.35 2.61
C PRO A 8 -11.83 12.36 2.22
N ARG A 9 -11.57 11.26 1.52
CA ARG A 9 -12.63 10.35 1.01
C ARG A 9 -13.13 9.27 1.98
N HIS A 10 -12.76 9.30 3.26
CA HIS A 10 -13.32 8.38 4.27
C HIS A 10 -13.91 9.13 5.47
N LYS A 11 -15.25 9.11 5.59
CA LYS A 11 -15.96 9.49 6.82
C LYS A 11 -16.31 8.20 7.59
N PRO A 12 -15.70 7.91 8.75
CA PRO A 12 -16.22 6.87 9.63
C PRO A 12 -17.38 7.43 10.47
N ALA A 13 -18.40 6.58 10.67
CA ALA A 13 -19.43 6.78 11.66
C ALA A 13 -18.84 6.60 13.08
N LEU A 14 -19.38 7.35 14.03
CA LEU A 14 -18.91 7.59 15.39
C LEU A 14 -18.66 6.33 16.25
N SER A 15 -17.42 6.13 16.71
CA SER A 15 -17.04 5.84 18.10
C SER A 15 -15.51 5.71 18.22
N GLU A 16 -14.92 6.45 19.16
CA GLU A 16 -13.49 6.50 19.53
C GLU A 16 -12.52 7.12 18.50
N VAL A 17 -12.22 8.40 18.72
CA VAL A 17 -11.07 9.08 18.11
C VAL A 17 -9.80 8.64 18.86
N GLU A 18 -9.29 7.45 18.55
CA GLU A 18 -7.85 7.28 18.42
C GLU A 18 -7.57 7.35 16.93
N GLY A 19 -7.52 8.58 16.40
CA GLY A 19 -7.41 8.85 14.98
C GLY A 19 -6.28 8.01 14.38
N SER A 20 -6.65 7.01 13.59
CA SER A 20 -5.68 6.23 12.81
C SER A 20 -5.06 7.22 11.83
N LEU A 21 -3.91 7.77 12.19
CA LEU A 21 -3.23 8.76 11.39
C LEU A 21 -2.84 8.11 10.06
N ASP A 22 -3.49 8.52 8.98
CA ASP A 22 -3.09 8.15 7.63
C ASP A 22 -1.78 8.88 7.30
N THR A 23 -0.67 8.19 7.57
CA THR A 23 0.67 8.76 7.41
C THR A 23 1.24 8.30 6.08
N ARG A 24 1.58 9.29 5.25
CA ARG A 24 2.24 9.10 3.96
C ARG A 24 3.54 9.88 3.94
N LEU A 25 4.62 9.19 3.60
CA LEU A 25 5.91 9.80 3.33
C LEU A 25 6.13 9.72 1.82
N ASP A 26 6.40 10.85 1.17
CA ASP A 26 6.66 10.92 -0.26
C ASP A 26 7.83 11.87 -0.50
N ASP A 27 8.87 11.40 -1.18
CA ASP A 27 10.03 12.20 -1.58
C ASP A 27 10.01 12.57 -3.08
N GLY A 28 8.94 12.20 -3.79
CA GLY A 28 8.77 12.38 -5.23
C GLY A 28 9.19 11.15 -6.06
N VAL A 29 10.03 10.28 -5.53
CA VAL A 29 10.49 9.03 -6.18
C VAL A 29 9.88 7.83 -5.47
N GLU A 30 9.94 7.80 -4.15
CA GLU A 30 9.38 6.78 -3.30
C GLU A 30 8.28 7.35 -2.40
N GLN A 31 7.25 6.53 -2.22
CA GLN A 31 6.10 6.85 -1.43
C GLN A 31 5.75 5.66 -0.53
N THR A 32 5.63 5.91 0.77
CA THR A 32 5.41 4.86 1.77
C THR A 32 4.24 5.22 2.68
N PHE A 33 3.34 4.26 2.89
CA PHE A 33 2.14 4.44 3.71
C PHE A 33 1.56 3.10 4.18
N PHE A 34 0.63 3.16 5.14
CA PHE A 34 -0.01 1.96 5.69
C PHE A 34 -1.39 1.71 5.07
N CYS A 35 -1.71 0.44 4.84
CA CYS A 35 -3.03 -0.06 4.49
C CYS A 35 -3.61 -0.87 5.65
N ARG A 36 -4.85 -0.55 6.03
CA ARG A 36 -5.62 -1.22 7.10
C ARG A 36 -6.80 -2.02 6.57
N ASP A 37 -7.33 -1.63 5.41
CA ASP A 37 -8.47 -2.26 4.74
C ASP A 37 -8.30 -2.25 3.21
N ARG A 38 -8.15 -1.07 2.61
CA ARG A 38 -8.06 -0.84 1.18
C ARG A 38 -7.11 0.33 0.91
N SER A 39 -6.36 0.21 -0.17
CA SER A 39 -5.52 1.29 -0.65
C SER A 39 -5.43 1.26 -2.17
N GLU A 40 -5.31 2.45 -2.73
CA GLU A 40 -5.03 2.67 -4.14
C GLU A 40 -3.63 3.26 -4.28
N VAL A 41 -2.87 2.75 -5.25
CA VAL A 41 -1.58 3.28 -5.64
C VAL A 41 -1.73 3.81 -7.06
N GLU A 42 -1.63 5.14 -7.20
CA GLU A 42 -1.56 5.82 -8.49
C GLU A 42 -0.10 5.93 -8.93
N GLY A 43 0.17 5.57 -10.18
CA GLY A 43 1.51 5.52 -10.73
C GLY A 43 1.46 5.22 -12.22
N ARG A 44 2.39 4.41 -12.69
CA ARG A 44 2.45 4.00 -14.10
C ARG A 44 2.95 2.59 -14.26
N ARG A 45 2.69 2.02 -15.44
CA ARG A 45 3.19 0.69 -15.80
C ARG A 45 4.71 0.62 -15.62
N GLY A 46 5.18 -0.40 -14.91
CA GLY A 46 6.59 -0.61 -14.59
C GLY A 46 7.02 -0.08 -13.22
N ASP A 47 6.24 0.80 -12.58
CA ASP A 47 6.52 1.21 -11.20
C ASP A 47 6.51 -0.01 -10.27
N LEU A 48 7.30 0.06 -9.20
CA LEU A 48 7.38 -1.03 -8.23
C LEU A 48 6.51 -0.76 -7.02
N VAL A 49 5.82 -1.79 -6.55
CA VAL A 49 5.01 -1.77 -5.33
C VAL A 49 5.44 -2.91 -4.44
N SER A 50 5.98 -2.59 -3.28
CA SER A 50 6.34 -3.58 -2.26
C SER A 50 5.26 -3.65 -1.18
N LEU A 51 4.88 -4.88 -0.80
CA LEU A 51 3.88 -5.19 0.21
C LEU A 51 4.56 -5.87 1.39
N ILE A 52 4.57 -5.21 2.56
CA ILE A 52 5.34 -5.66 3.73
C ILE A 52 4.41 -5.78 4.94
N PRO A 53 4.21 -6.99 5.49
CA PRO A 53 3.48 -7.17 6.75
C PRO A 53 4.14 -6.40 7.89
N TRP A 54 3.37 -5.61 8.63
CA TRP A 54 3.88 -4.80 9.74
C TRP A 54 3.26 -5.21 11.07
N GLY A 55 4.11 -5.46 12.08
CA GLY A 55 3.68 -5.81 13.43
C GLY A 55 3.03 -7.18 13.60
N GLY A 56 2.76 -7.92 12.51
CA GLY A 56 2.11 -9.23 12.54
C GLY A 56 1.82 -9.76 11.15
N GLU A 57 1.14 -10.91 11.09
CA GLU A 57 0.63 -11.43 9.82
C GLU A 57 -0.47 -10.53 9.23
N VAL A 58 -0.54 -10.49 7.91
CA VAL A 58 -1.61 -9.82 7.17
C VAL A 58 -2.40 -10.88 6.41
N ARG A 59 -3.71 -10.92 6.60
CA ARG A 59 -4.58 -11.95 6.01
C ARG A 59 -5.49 -11.37 4.94
N GLY A 60 -5.85 -12.23 3.99
CA GLY A 60 -6.79 -11.94 2.93
C GLY A 60 -6.31 -10.86 1.96
N VAL A 61 -5.00 -10.87 1.68
CA VAL A 61 -4.36 -9.90 0.78
C VAL A 61 -4.83 -10.15 -0.65
N ARG A 62 -5.49 -9.15 -1.24
CA ARG A 62 -5.93 -9.15 -2.64
C ARG A 62 -5.31 -7.99 -3.38
N THR A 63 -4.81 -8.23 -4.58
CA THR A 63 -4.25 -7.17 -5.43
C THR A 63 -4.74 -7.22 -6.86
N GLN A 64 -4.90 -6.04 -7.46
CA GLN A 64 -5.21 -5.85 -8.87
C GLN A 64 -4.35 -4.73 -9.44
N GLY A 65 -4.12 -4.71 -10.76
CA GLY A 65 -3.22 -3.75 -11.39
C GLY A 65 -1.73 -4.00 -11.10
N LEU A 66 -1.40 -5.18 -10.58
CA LEU A 66 -0.05 -5.65 -10.31
C LEU A 66 0.25 -6.93 -11.11
N ARG A 67 1.52 -7.12 -11.49
CA ARG A 67 1.97 -8.25 -12.32
C ARG A 67 1.78 -9.60 -11.64
N TRP A 68 2.12 -9.69 -10.35
CA TRP A 68 1.91 -10.87 -9.53
C TRP A 68 0.70 -10.64 -8.61
N GLN A 69 -0.49 -10.91 -9.11
CA GLN A 69 -1.73 -10.70 -8.35
C GLN A 69 -1.80 -11.65 -7.16
N LEU A 70 -2.23 -11.13 -6.02
CA LEU A 70 -2.54 -11.91 -4.82
C LEU A 70 -4.06 -12.11 -4.75
N SER A 71 -4.49 -13.32 -4.41
CA SER A 71 -5.90 -13.70 -4.36
C SER A 71 -6.23 -14.31 -3.01
N ASP A 72 -6.43 -13.46 -2.00
CA ASP A 72 -6.77 -13.84 -0.62
C ASP A 72 -5.61 -14.50 0.16
N GLU A 73 -4.39 -14.04 -0.09
CA GLU A 73 -3.17 -14.63 0.47
C GLU A 73 -2.90 -14.17 1.91
N VAL A 74 -2.10 -14.95 2.64
CA VAL A 74 -1.57 -14.58 3.96
C VAL A 74 -0.09 -14.24 3.85
N LEU A 75 0.27 -13.03 4.27
CA LEU A 75 1.65 -12.57 4.30
C LEU A 75 2.19 -12.61 5.74
N LEU A 76 3.29 -13.34 5.95
CA LEU A 76 3.90 -13.55 7.25
C LEU A 76 5.21 -12.74 7.38
N PRO A 77 5.45 -12.04 8.50
CA PRO A 77 6.66 -11.21 8.68
C PRO A 77 7.98 -11.97 8.52
N HIS A 78 7.98 -13.25 8.88
CA HIS A 78 9.18 -14.09 8.99
C HIS A 78 9.40 -15.03 7.80
N LYS A 79 8.41 -15.19 6.89
CA LYS A 79 8.56 -16.03 5.69
C LYS A 79 8.86 -15.24 4.42
N THR A 80 8.56 -13.95 4.39
CA THR A 80 8.74 -13.11 3.21
C THR A 80 9.24 -11.75 3.67
N ARG A 81 10.39 -11.29 3.16
CA ARG A 81 10.92 -9.93 3.39
C ARG A 81 10.07 -8.85 2.69
N GLY A 82 8.74 -9.01 2.68
CA GLY A 82 7.81 -8.38 1.76
C GLY A 82 7.75 -9.06 0.38
N ILE A 83 6.74 -8.69 -0.40
CA ILE A 83 6.62 -9.06 -1.83
C ILE A 83 6.83 -7.79 -2.65
N SER A 84 7.84 -7.79 -3.52
CA SER A 84 8.02 -6.73 -4.53
C SER A 84 7.23 -7.08 -5.78
N ASN A 85 6.46 -6.12 -6.27
CA ASN A 85 5.56 -6.27 -7.40
C ASN A 85 5.74 -5.14 -8.42
N GLU A 86 5.20 -5.32 -9.62
CA GLU A 86 5.30 -4.35 -10.71
C GLU A 86 3.89 -3.91 -11.13
N MET A 87 3.64 -2.62 -11.21
CA MET A 87 2.37 -2.07 -11.69
C MET A 87 2.19 -2.38 -13.18
N THR A 88 1.01 -2.85 -13.56
CA THR A 88 0.67 -3.17 -14.95
C THR A 88 0.00 -2.01 -15.69
N GLY A 89 -0.37 -0.95 -14.98
CA GLY A 89 -1.08 0.22 -15.51
C GLY A 89 -0.92 1.43 -14.59
N GLU A 90 -1.89 2.35 -14.65
CA GLU A 90 -1.85 3.61 -13.90
C GLU A 90 -2.30 3.48 -12.45
N VAL A 91 -3.05 2.41 -12.14
CA VAL A 91 -3.64 2.19 -10.82
C VAL A 91 -3.43 0.75 -10.37
N ALA A 92 -2.99 0.58 -9.12
CA ALA A 92 -2.98 -0.69 -8.42
C ALA A 92 -3.89 -0.64 -7.19
N ASN A 93 -4.72 -1.66 -7.03
CA ASN A 93 -5.66 -1.79 -5.93
C ASN A 93 -5.16 -2.87 -4.96
N ILE A 94 -5.09 -2.55 -3.68
CA ILE A 94 -4.62 -3.45 -2.61
C ILE A 94 -5.67 -3.49 -1.52
N GLN A 95 -6.05 -4.69 -1.08
CA GLN A 95 -7.00 -4.89 0.00
C GLN A 95 -6.47 -5.95 0.96
N ILE A 96 -6.82 -5.80 2.24
CA ILE A 96 -6.54 -6.78 3.30
C ILE A 96 -7.80 -7.01 4.13
N GLN A 97 -7.93 -8.18 4.73
CA GLN A 97 -9.02 -8.46 5.68
C GLN A 97 -8.64 -8.13 7.12
N SER A 98 -7.37 -8.35 7.49
CA SER A 98 -6.88 -8.06 8.83
C SER A 98 -5.36 -7.89 8.86
N GLY A 99 -4.87 -7.15 9.85
CA GLY A 99 -3.45 -6.85 10.05
C GLY A 99 -3.11 -5.42 9.63
N LEU A 100 -1.82 -5.14 9.46
CA LEU A 100 -1.32 -3.85 9.00
C LEU A 100 -0.30 -4.09 7.89
N LEU A 101 -0.51 -3.49 6.72
CA LEU A 101 0.36 -3.65 5.57
C LEU A 101 1.07 -2.35 5.25
N LEU A 102 2.41 -2.35 5.26
CA LEU A 102 3.20 -1.25 4.74
C LEU A 102 3.32 -1.40 3.22
N ILE A 103 2.93 -0.35 2.50
CA ILE A 103 3.05 -0.25 1.05
C ILE A 103 4.18 0.72 0.74
N VAL A 104 5.12 0.29 -0.10
CA VAL A 104 6.19 1.14 -0.65
C VAL A 104 6.02 1.17 -2.16
N HIS A 105 5.67 2.33 -2.71
CA HIS A 105 5.59 2.60 -4.14
C HIS A 105 6.84 3.34 -4.59
N ARG A 106 7.58 2.76 -5.53
CA ARG A 106 8.74 3.39 -6.16
C ARG A 106 8.41 3.70 -7.61
N ARG A 107 8.36 4.99 -7.92
CA ARG A 107 8.19 5.51 -9.26
C ARG A 107 9.48 5.27 -10.03
N LEU A 108 9.39 4.65 -11.20
CA LEU A 108 10.53 4.65 -12.11
C LEU A 108 10.84 6.11 -12.46
N ILE A 109 12.10 6.45 -12.72
CA ILE A 109 12.46 7.72 -13.33
C ILE A 109 12.76 7.41 -14.78
N THR A 110 12.00 7.99 -15.72
CA THR A 110 12.36 7.90 -17.14
C THR A 110 13.21 9.11 -17.46
N ASN A 111 14.51 8.91 -17.62
CA ASN A 111 15.36 9.93 -18.23
C ASN A 111 14.99 9.97 -19.72
N HIS A 112 14.48 11.11 -20.17
CA HIS A 112 14.39 11.45 -21.59
C HIS A 112 15.73 11.97 -22.09
#